data_AF-A0A950MTF6-F1
#
_entry.id   AF-A0A950MTF6-F1
#
_cell.length_a   1.000
_cell.length_b   1.000
_cell.length_c   1.000
_cell.angle_alpha   90.00
_cell.angle_beta   90.00
_cell.angle_gamma   90.00
#
_symmetry.space_group_name_H-M   'P 1'
#
loop_
_entity.id
_entity.type
_entity.pdbx_description
1 polymer ?
#
loop_
_entity_poly.entity_id
_entity_poly.type
_entity_poly.pdbx_seq_one_letter_code
_entity_poly.pdbx_strand_id
1 'polypeptide(L)'
;MSTGVEPKPLVIAGKTYRSRLIIGTGKYKSYEQNAQALEASGAEIVTVAVRRVNLTDPNQPKLVDFIDPKKVTYLPNTAGCFTGEDAVRTLRLAREAGGWNLVKLEVLGDRKTLYPDMLETLRAAEMLIKDDFQVMVYCNDDPM
;
A
#
# COMPACT_ATOMS: atom_id res chain seq x y z
N MET A 1 2.86 -20.83 34.57
CA MET A 1 2.64 -21.42 33.23
C MET A 1 2.04 -20.32 32.38
N SER A 2 2.69 -19.94 31.29
CA SER A 2 2.20 -18.88 30.40
C SER A 2 0.86 -19.30 29.83
N THR A 3 -0.22 -18.62 30.20
CA THR A 3 -1.51 -18.68 29.47
C THR A 3 -1.34 -17.84 28.20
N GLY A 4 -0.39 -18.21 27.36
CA GLY A 4 -0.04 -17.46 26.15
C GLY A 4 -0.90 -17.97 25.02
N VAL A 5 -1.95 -17.22 24.66
CA VAL A 5 -2.57 -17.39 23.34
C VAL A 5 -1.47 -17.09 22.33
N GLU A 6 -0.98 -18.10 21.61
CA GLU A 6 -0.08 -17.85 20.49
C GLU A 6 -0.78 -16.91 19.50
N PRO A 7 -0.14 -15.81 19.10
CA PRO A 7 -0.75 -14.87 18.19
C PRO A 7 -1.03 -15.58 16.87
N LYS A 8 -2.31 -15.62 16.48
CA LYS A 8 -2.73 -16.17 15.19
C LYS A 8 -1.90 -15.55 14.05
N PRO A 9 -1.58 -16.29 12.98
CA PRO A 9 -0.91 -15.71 11.82
C PRO A 9 -1.76 -14.59 11.20
N LEU A 10 -1.12 -13.52 10.72
CA LEU A 10 -1.78 -12.50 9.92
C LEU A 10 -1.90 -13.02 8.49
N VAL A 11 -3.12 -13.17 7.98
CA VAL A 11 -3.35 -13.59 6.58
C VAL A 11 -4.02 -12.45 5.84
N ILE A 12 -3.38 -11.97 4.78
CA ILE A 12 -3.92 -10.93 3.89
C ILE A 12 -3.84 -11.47 2.48
N ALA A 13 -4.94 -11.40 1.72
CA ALA A 13 -4.96 -11.80 0.31
C ALA A 13 -4.46 -13.25 0.06
N GLY A 14 -4.68 -14.16 1.02
CA GLY A 14 -4.22 -15.55 0.96
C GLY A 14 -2.75 -15.77 1.32
N LYS A 15 -1.97 -14.70 1.56
CA LYS A 15 -0.57 -14.79 2.01
C LYS A 15 -0.50 -14.64 3.53
N THR A 16 0.31 -15.50 4.15
CA THR A 16 0.58 -15.45 5.59
C THR A 16 1.78 -14.56 5.88
N TYR A 17 1.67 -13.74 6.92
CA TYR A 17 2.66 -12.81 7.43
C TYR A 17 2.92 -13.10 8.91
N ARG A 18 4.18 -13.01 9.30
CA ARG A 18 4.63 -13.10 10.70
C ARG A 18 4.56 -11.73 11.36
N SER A 19 5.00 -10.70 10.64
CA SER A 19 4.95 -9.31 11.11
C SER A 19 3.55 -8.73 10.95
N ARG A 20 3.08 -8.05 12.00
CA ARG A 20 1.84 -7.26 11.98
C ARG A 20 2.11 -5.78 11.73
N LEU A 21 3.37 -5.41 11.52
CA LEU A 21 3.78 -4.05 11.22
C LEU A 21 3.86 -3.86 9.71
N ILE A 22 3.07 -2.93 9.20
CA ILE A 22 3.13 -2.44 7.81
C ILE A 22 3.75 -1.05 7.85
N ILE A 23 4.77 -0.80 7.04
CA ILE A 23 5.46 0.50 7.02
C ILE A 23 5.24 1.20 5.68
N GLY A 24 5.26 2.53 5.70
CA GLY A 24 5.24 3.35 4.48
C GLY A 24 6.62 3.84 4.10
N THR A 25 6.81 4.23 2.84
CA THR A 25 8.15 4.56 2.28
C THR A 25 8.36 6.05 1.99
N GLY A 26 7.32 6.88 2.15
CA GLY A 26 7.27 8.23 1.56
C GLY A 26 7.93 9.37 2.35
N LYS A 27 8.58 9.11 3.49
CA LYS A 27 9.12 10.16 4.38
C LYS A 27 10.60 9.99 4.78
N TYR A 28 11.25 8.93 4.32
CA TYR A 28 12.68 8.75 4.56
C TYR A 28 13.50 9.70 3.68
N LYS A 29 14.70 10.03 4.17
CA LYS A 29 15.66 10.91 3.47
C LYS A 29 16.22 10.28 2.20
N SER A 30 16.32 8.95 2.16
CA SER A 30 16.84 8.19 1.02
C SER A 30 16.26 6.77 0.95
N TYR A 31 16.54 6.05 -0.14
CA TYR A 31 16.12 4.65 -0.29
C TYR A 31 16.97 3.67 0.54
N GLU A 32 18.23 3.99 0.81
CA GLU A 32 19.05 3.26 1.77
C GLU A 32 18.45 3.33 3.17
N GLN A 33 17.96 4.51 3.57
CA GLN A 33 17.28 4.67 4.85
C GLN A 33 15.95 3.89 4.90
N ASN A 34 15.23 3.80 3.76
CA ASN A 34 14.06 2.92 3.66
C ASN A 34 14.44 1.45 3.93
N ALA A 35 15.49 0.95 3.27
CA ALA A 35 15.94 -0.44 3.41
C ALA A 35 16.38 -0.76 4.85
N GLN A 36 17.15 0.14 5.47
CA GLN A 36 17.57 0.01 6.87
C GLN A 36 16.37 0.01 7.84
N ALA A 37 15.38 0.88 7.62
CA ALA A 37 14.19 0.93 8.45
C ALA A 37 13.33 -0.33 8.29
N LEU A 38 13.19 -0.83 7.06
CA LEU A 38 12.53 -2.10 6.78
C LEU A 38 13.21 -3.26 7.54
N GLU A 39 14.53 -3.39 7.40
CA GLU A 39 15.30 -4.44 8.08
C GLU A 39 15.14 -4.36 9.60
N ALA A 40 15.33 -3.18 10.18
CA ALA A 40 15.21 -2.98 11.63
C ALA A 40 13.78 -3.24 12.15
N SER A 41 12.76 -2.92 11.36
CA SER A 41 11.35 -3.09 11.75
C SER A 41 10.86 -4.54 11.64
N GLY A 42 11.52 -5.37 10.83
CA GLY A 42 11.04 -6.71 10.48
C GLY A 42 9.69 -6.71 9.74
N ALA A 43 9.27 -5.58 9.15
CA ALA A 43 8.05 -5.51 8.36
C ALA A 43 8.16 -6.38 7.10
N GLU A 44 7.05 -6.98 6.70
CA GLU A 44 6.98 -7.85 5.51
C GLU A 44 6.13 -7.23 4.38
N ILE A 45 5.52 -6.07 4.66
CA ILE A 45 4.71 -5.27 3.73
C ILE A 45 5.17 -3.81 3.79
N VAL A 46 5.46 -3.22 2.62
CA VAL A 46 5.78 -1.80 2.47
C VAL A 46 4.78 -1.11 1.55
N THR A 47 4.25 0.04 1.96
CA THR A 47 3.35 0.82 1.08
C THR A 47 4.14 1.70 0.15
N VAL A 48 3.72 1.79 -1.11
CA VAL A 48 4.42 2.57 -2.14
C VAL A 48 3.45 3.49 -2.87
N ALA A 49 3.71 4.80 -2.84
CA ALA A 49 2.89 5.78 -3.54
C ALA A 49 3.22 5.78 -5.03
N VAL A 50 2.33 5.24 -5.86
CA VAL A 50 2.56 5.00 -7.31
C VAL A 50 2.95 6.28 -8.04
N ARG A 51 2.31 7.41 -7.70
CA ARG A 51 2.59 8.73 -8.28
C ARG A 51 4.00 9.27 -8.01
N ARG A 52 4.73 8.69 -7.05
CA ARG A 52 6.10 9.10 -6.67
C ARG A 52 7.17 8.10 -7.06
N VAL A 53 6.78 6.95 -7.63
CA VAL A 53 7.74 5.97 -8.13
C VAL A 53 8.12 6.39 -9.54
N ASN A 54 9.42 6.53 -9.77
CA ASN A 54 9.93 6.71 -11.11
C ASN A 54 9.83 5.39 -11.90
N LEU A 55 8.76 5.27 -12.70
CA LEU A 55 8.51 4.10 -13.54
C LEU A 55 9.14 4.22 -14.94
N THR A 56 9.55 5.42 -15.36
CA THR A 56 9.84 5.73 -16.77
C THR A 56 11.28 6.18 -17.04
N ASP A 57 11.94 6.84 -16.09
CA ASP A 57 13.32 7.28 -16.26
C ASP A 57 14.28 6.23 -15.67
N PRO A 58 15.04 5.50 -16.50
CA PRO A 58 15.94 4.45 -16.03
C PRO A 58 17.16 4.99 -15.27
N ASN A 59 17.45 6.29 -15.33
CA ASN A 59 18.67 6.87 -14.77
C ASN A 59 18.52 7.41 -13.35
N GLN A 60 17.31 7.44 -12.78
CA GLN A 60 17.14 7.81 -11.37
C GLN A 60 16.99 6.56 -10.49
N PRO A 61 17.45 6.62 -9.23
CA PRO A 61 17.28 5.53 -8.29
C PRO A 61 15.80 5.15 -8.13
N LYS A 62 15.52 3.85 -8.08
CA LYS A 62 14.17 3.32 -7.83
C LYS A 62 14.16 2.60 -6.51
N LEU A 63 13.03 2.63 -5.80
CA LEU A 63 12.88 1.91 -4.53
C LEU A 63 13.21 0.41 -4.66
N VAL A 64 12.88 -0.19 -5.81
CA VAL A 64 13.15 -1.61 -6.10
C VAL A 64 14.63 -1.97 -6.17
N ASP A 65 15.51 -0.98 -6.37
CA ASP A 65 16.97 -1.18 -6.36
C ASP A 65 17.49 -1.40 -4.92
N PHE A 66 16.70 -1.00 -3.91
CA PHE A 66 17.06 -1.06 -2.49
C PHE A 66 16.20 -2.05 -1.70
N ILE A 67 14.96 -2.25 -2.11
CA ILE A 67 14.04 -3.21 -1.48
C ILE A 67 13.57 -4.18 -2.57
N ASP A 68 13.96 -5.44 -2.44
CA ASP A 68 13.63 -6.47 -3.43
C ASP A 68 12.13 -6.86 -3.33
N PRO A 69 11.31 -6.62 -4.38
CA PRO A 69 9.89 -6.97 -4.38
C PRO A 69 9.64 -8.49 -4.35
N LYS A 70 10.67 -9.33 -4.53
CA LYS A 70 10.58 -10.79 -4.34
C LYS A 70 10.67 -11.18 -2.86
N LYS A 71 11.29 -10.34 -2.02
CA LYS A 71 11.46 -10.60 -0.57
C LYS A 71 10.39 -9.93 0.27
N VAL A 72 9.83 -8.82 -0.21
CA VAL A 72 8.91 -7.95 0.53
C VAL A 72 7.65 -7.74 -0.28
N THR A 73 6.49 -7.73 0.39
CA THR A 73 5.24 -7.41 -0.30
C THR A 73 5.14 -5.91 -0.52
N TYR A 74 5.06 -5.49 -1.78
CA TYR A 74 4.75 -4.12 -2.13
C TYR A 74 3.23 -3.94 -2.07
N LEU A 75 2.80 -2.87 -1.43
CA LEU A 75 1.40 -2.47 -1.33
C LEU A 75 1.23 -1.10 -2.01
N PRO A 76 1.04 -1.06 -3.35
CA PRO A 76 0.84 0.18 -4.09
C PRO A 76 -0.38 0.91 -3.56
N ASN A 77 -0.28 2.23 -3.41
CA ASN A 77 -1.34 3.06 -2.88
C ASN A 77 -1.68 4.26 -3.77
N THR A 78 -2.84 4.85 -3.50
CA THR A 78 -3.38 6.01 -4.22
C THR A 78 -3.20 7.31 -3.47
N ALA A 79 -2.18 7.42 -2.60
CA ALA A 79 -1.90 8.63 -1.84
C ALA A 79 -1.91 9.88 -2.74
N GLY A 80 -2.73 10.86 -2.36
CA GLY A 80 -2.92 12.10 -3.12
C GLY A 80 -3.98 12.04 -4.22
N CYS A 81 -4.77 10.97 -4.33
CA CYS A 81 -5.99 10.94 -5.14
C CYS A 81 -7.15 11.54 -4.35
N PHE A 82 -7.97 12.37 -5.01
CA PHE A 82 -9.13 13.05 -4.43
C PHE A 82 -10.46 12.64 -5.09
N THR A 83 -10.40 11.75 -6.08
CA THR A 83 -11.58 11.13 -6.70
C THR A 83 -11.34 9.64 -6.86
N GLY A 84 -12.43 8.89 -6.93
CA GLY A 84 -12.44 7.45 -7.14
C GLY A 84 -11.86 7.07 -8.50
N GLU A 85 -12.15 7.81 -9.58
CA GLU A 85 -11.57 7.53 -10.90
C GLU A 85 -10.04 7.66 -10.89
N ASP A 86 -9.52 8.69 -10.24
CA ASP A 86 -8.08 8.93 -10.13
C ASP A 86 -7.41 7.78 -9.37
N ALA A 87 -8.04 7.31 -8.30
CA ALA A 87 -7.55 6.18 -7.51
C ALA A 87 -7.55 4.89 -8.32
N VAL A 88 -8.68 4.56 -8.99
CA VAL A 88 -8.81 3.37 -9.84
C VAL A 88 -7.78 3.39 -10.97
N ARG A 89 -7.65 4.52 -11.68
CA ARG A 89 -6.66 4.67 -12.75
C ARG A 89 -5.24 4.47 -12.23
N THR A 90 -4.92 5.04 -11.07
CA THR A 90 -3.59 4.93 -10.46
C THR A 90 -3.23 3.46 -10.16
N LEU A 91 -4.17 2.69 -9.60
CA LEU A 91 -3.92 1.28 -9.26
C LEU A 91 -3.90 0.36 -10.48
N ARG A 92 -4.73 0.63 -11.49
CA ARG A 92 -4.63 -0.07 -12.79
C ARG A 92 -3.25 0.13 -13.41
N LEU A 93 -2.73 1.36 -13.43
CA LEU A 93 -1.37 1.64 -13.91
C LEU A 93 -0.29 0.93 -13.07
N ALA A 94 -0.46 0.87 -11.75
CA ALA A 94 0.44 0.13 -10.88
C ALA A 94 0.46 -1.36 -11.22
N ARG A 95 -0.71 -1.95 -11.47
CA ARG A 95 -0.84 -3.35 -11.89
C ARG A 95 -0.13 -3.60 -13.22
N GLU A 96 -0.32 -2.74 -14.21
CA GLU A 96 0.38 -2.87 -15.50
C GLU A 96 1.91 -2.75 -15.36
N ALA A 97 2.38 -1.86 -14.46
CA ALA A 97 3.81 -1.60 -14.30
C ALA A 97 4.56 -2.68 -13.49
N GLY A 98 3.91 -3.37 -12.55
CA GLY A 98 4.60 -4.33 -11.69
C GLY A 98 3.80 -5.55 -11.24
N GLY A 99 2.62 -5.78 -11.83
CA GLY A 99 1.83 -7.00 -11.62
C GLY A 99 1.18 -7.10 -10.24
N TRP A 100 1.01 -6.00 -9.51
CA TRP A 100 0.48 -6.02 -8.14
C TRP A 100 -1.05 -6.02 -8.10
N ASN A 101 -1.64 -7.10 -7.56
CA ASN A 101 -3.09 -7.20 -7.33
C ASN A 101 -3.52 -6.79 -5.91
N LEU A 102 -2.63 -6.88 -4.92
CA LEU A 102 -2.87 -6.38 -3.57
C LEU A 102 -2.54 -4.89 -3.52
N VAL A 103 -3.54 -4.06 -3.17
CA VAL A 103 -3.46 -2.60 -3.26
C VAL A 103 -4.05 -1.91 -2.04
N LYS A 104 -3.53 -0.73 -1.70
CA LYS A 104 -4.10 0.15 -0.67
C LYS A 104 -4.88 1.29 -1.32
N LEU A 105 -6.20 1.26 -1.21
CA LEU A 105 -7.07 2.32 -1.70
C LEU A 105 -7.14 3.45 -0.68
N GLU A 106 -6.83 4.66 -1.12
CA GLU A 106 -6.90 5.92 -0.36
C GLU A 106 -7.53 6.99 -1.27
N VAL A 107 -8.75 7.42 -0.97
CA VAL A 107 -9.37 8.58 -1.62
C VAL A 107 -9.58 9.66 -0.57
N LEU A 108 -8.89 10.78 -0.71
CA LEU A 108 -8.88 11.85 0.30
C LEU A 108 -9.99 12.87 0.01
N GLY A 109 -10.70 13.32 1.04
CA GLY A 109 -11.68 14.40 0.94
C GLY A 109 -11.03 15.78 0.89
N ASP A 110 -9.93 15.99 1.63
CA ASP A 110 -9.19 17.25 1.58
C ASP A 110 -7.69 17.11 1.91
N ARG A 111 -6.90 18.11 1.49
CA ARG A 111 -5.43 18.13 1.64
C ARG A 111 -4.94 18.46 3.04
N LYS A 112 -5.79 19.07 3.87
CA LYS A 112 -5.42 19.59 5.20
C LYS A 112 -5.58 18.51 6.26
N THR A 113 -6.73 17.86 6.30
CA THR A 113 -7.05 16.82 7.29
C THR A 113 -6.57 15.45 6.84
N LEU A 114 -6.49 15.22 5.52
CA LEU A 114 -6.25 13.91 4.91
C LEU A 114 -7.31 12.86 5.26
N TYR A 115 -8.50 13.27 5.72
CA TYR A 115 -9.60 12.37 5.99
C TYR A 115 -10.13 11.76 4.68
N PRO A 116 -10.62 10.50 4.69
CA PRO A 116 -11.11 9.86 3.48
C PRO A 116 -12.45 10.44 3.02
N ASP A 117 -12.64 10.52 1.71
CA ASP A 117 -13.98 10.66 1.11
C ASP A 117 -14.58 9.25 1.00
N MET A 118 -15.51 8.93 1.89
CA MET A 118 -16.06 7.57 1.98
C MET A 118 -16.98 7.22 0.80
N LEU A 119 -17.66 8.19 0.18
CA LEU A 119 -18.52 7.92 -0.98
C LEU A 119 -17.67 7.54 -2.20
N GLU A 120 -16.62 8.32 -2.46
CA GLU A 120 -15.68 8.03 -3.54
C GLU A 120 -14.86 6.76 -3.26
N THR A 121 -14.52 6.51 -1.99
CA THR A 121 -13.81 5.29 -1.58
C THR A 121 -14.63 4.04 -1.85
N LEU A 122 -15.93 4.02 -1.47
CA LEU A 122 -16.81 2.88 -1.72
C LEU A 122 -16.98 2.62 -3.23
N ARG A 123 -17.18 3.67 -4.02
CA ARG A 123 -17.30 3.58 -5.47
C ARG A 123 -16.04 3.02 -6.12
N ALA A 124 -14.87 3.52 -5.72
CA ALA A 124 -13.58 3.03 -6.22
C ALA A 124 -13.31 1.58 -5.80
N ALA A 125 -13.64 1.21 -4.57
CA ALA A 125 -13.49 -0.16 -4.08
C ALA A 125 -14.33 -1.14 -4.91
N GLU A 126 -15.59 -0.81 -5.20
CA GLU A 126 -16.46 -1.65 -6.04
C GLU A 126 -15.85 -1.87 -7.43
N MET A 127 -15.35 -0.80 -8.06
CA MET A 127 -14.72 -0.88 -9.38
C MET A 127 -13.45 -1.75 -9.36
N LEU A 128 -12.59 -1.58 -8.35
CA LEU A 128 -11.35 -2.35 -8.22
C LEU A 128 -11.61 -3.83 -7.94
N ILE A 129 -12.60 -4.14 -7.09
CA ILE A 129 -13.00 -5.53 -6.80
C ILE A 129 -13.54 -6.20 -8.06
N LYS A 130 -14.33 -5.50 -8.88
CA LYS A 130 -14.79 -5.99 -10.20
C LYS A 130 -13.64 -6.26 -11.17
N ASP A 131 -12.51 -5.57 -10.99
CA ASP A 131 -11.27 -5.80 -11.75
C ASP A 131 -10.32 -6.79 -11.05
N ASP A 132 -10.81 -7.64 -10.15
CA ASP A 132 -10.03 -8.67 -9.44
C ASP A 132 -8.85 -8.13 -8.60
N PHE A 133 -8.91 -6.88 -8.14
CA PHE A 133 -7.96 -6.40 -7.12
C PHE A 133 -8.30 -6.96 -5.73
N GLN A 134 -7.26 -7.19 -4.94
CA GLN A 134 -7.34 -7.44 -3.51
C GLN A 134 -7.14 -6.09 -2.79
N VAL A 135 -8.24 -5.50 -2.32
CA VAL A 135 -8.25 -4.10 -1.85
C VAL A 135 -8.14 -4.02 -0.34
N MET A 136 -7.15 -3.27 0.15
CA MET A 136 -7.05 -2.78 1.53
C MET A 136 -7.48 -1.31 1.55
N VAL A 137 -8.52 -0.96 2.30
CA VAL A 137 -9.12 0.38 2.25
C VAL A 137 -8.64 1.25 3.41
N TYR A 138 -8.18 2.46 3.12
CA TYR A 138 -8.10 3.54 4.11
C TYR A 138 -9.50 4.14 4.29
N CYS A 139 -10.03 4.00 5.49
CA CYS A 139 -11.37 4.45 5.87
C CYS A 139 -11.33 5.15 7.23
N ASN A 140 -12.43 5.82 7.56
CA ASN A 140 -12.68 6.30 8.91
C ASN A 140 -13.10 5.14 9.85
N ASP A 141 -13.26 5.44 11.13
CA ASP A 141 -13.69 4.47 12.14
C ASP A 141 -15.22 4.21 12.12
N ASP A 142 -15.87 4.41 10.96
CA ASP A 142 -17.31 4.19 10.80
C ASP A 142 -17.60 2.67 10.81
N PRO A 143 -18.42 2.18 11.77
CA PRO A 143 -18.73 0.76 11.85
C PRO A 143 -19.88 0.32 10.92
N MET A 144 -20.53 1.26 10.22
CA MET A 144 -21.76 1.04 9.45
C MET A 144 -21.56 0.96 7.93
#